data_AF-A0A1B9LR14-F1
#
_entry.id   AF-A0A1B9LR14-F1
#
_cell.length_a   1.000
_cell.length_b   1.000
_cell.length_c   1.000
_cell.angle_alpha   90.00
_cell.angle_beta   90.00
_cell.angle_gamma   90.00
#
_symmetry.space_group_name_H-M   'P 1'
#
loop_
_entity.id
_entity.type
_entity.pdbx_description
1 polymer ?
#
loop_
_entity_poly.entity_id
_entity_poly.type
_entity_poly.pdbx_seq_one_letter_code
_entity_poly.pdbx_strand_id
1 'polypeptide(L)'
;MSRRGNCFDNTVVESFFHILKTHIIHDYYYKTRKQANKALFEYIEIYYNRIRRHSVNGWVSSEQYEQQYYQNEKMIEVRTV
;
A
#
# COMPACT_ATOMS: atom_id res chain seq x y z
N MET A 1 17.29 11.77 -1.82
CA MET A 1 16.73 13.04 -1.30
C MET A 1 15.66 13.52 -2.26
N SER A 2 14.39 13.49 -1.83
CA SER A 2 13.24 13.97 -2.61
C SER A 2 13.35 15.49 -2.83
N ARG A 3 13.16 15.96 -4.07
CA ARG A 3 13.29 17.39 -4.45
C ARG A 3 12.06 18.18 -3.95
N ARG A 4 12.28 19.33 -3.29
CA ARG A 4 11.19 20.28 -2.97
C ARG A 4 10.45 20.65 -4.26
N GLY A 5 9.17 20.31 -4.34
CA GLY A 5 8.30 20.66 -5.48
C GLY A 5 7.72 19.50 -6.29
N ASN A 6 8.06 18.24 -5.99
CA ASN A 6 7.37 17.10 -6.60
C ASN A 6 6.12 16.73 -5.78
N CYS A 7 4.96 17.26 -6.17
CA CYS A 7 3.68 16.96 -5.53
C CYS A 7 3.38 15.46 -5.50
N PHE A 8 3.74 14.72 -6.56
CA PHE A 8 3.48 13.29 -6.69
C PHE A 8 4.17 12.43 -5.62
N ASP A 9 5.34 12.86 -5.13
CA ASP A 9 6.10 12.14 -4.11
C ASP A 9 5.35 12.12 -2.77
N ASN A 10 4.67 13.22 -2.44
CA ASN A 10 3.88 13.34 -1.22
C ASN A 10 2.43 12.88 -1.41
N THR A 11 1.85 12.99 -2.62
CA THR A 11 0.43 12.66 -2.87
C THR A 11 0.10 11.20 -2.54
N VAL A 12 1.00 10.26 -2.83
CA VAL A 12 0.78 8.83 -2.52
C VAL A 12 0.72 8.60 -1.01
N VAL A 13 1.63 9.24 -0.28
CA VAL A 13 1.74 9.16 1.17
C VAL A 13 0.56 9.86 1.85
N GLU A 14 0.14 11.02 1.34
CA GLU A 14 -1.04 11.75 1.84
C GLU A 14 -2.33 10.95 1.68
N SER A 15 -2.54 10.35 0.50
CA SER A 15 -3.70 9.49 0.24
C SER A 15 -3.72 8.27 1.17
N PHE A 16 -2.57 7.64 1.39
CA PHE A 16 -2.44 6.55 2.36
C PHE A 16 -2.86 6.98 3.76
N PHE A 17 -2.30 8.09 4.28
CA PHE A 17 -2.59 8.54 5.64
C PHE A 17 -4.04 9.00 5.82
N HIS A 18 -4.65 9.59 4.79
CA HIS A 18 -6.06 9.95 4.84
C HIS A 18 -6.95 8.70 5.05
N ILE A 19 -6.72 7.66 4.27
CA ILE A 19 -7.50 6.41 4.35
C ILE A 19 -7.22 5.68 5.66
N LEU A 20 -5.95 5.62 6.08
CA LEU A 20 -5.55 5.03 7.35
C LEU A 20 -6.28 5.65 8.53
N LYS A 21 -6.31 7.00 8.59
CA LYS A 21 -7.03 7.73 9.64
C LYS A 21 -8.52 7.43 9.61
N THR A 22 -9.11 7.36 8.43
CA THR A 22 -10.55 7.07 8.27
C THR A 22 -10.88 5.67 8.79
N HIS A 23 -10.13 4.64 8.39
CA HIS A 23 -10.44 3.25 8.70
C HIS A 23 -10.04 2.80 10.11
N ILE A 24 -8.94 3.31 10.66
CA ILE A 24 -8.37 2.82 11.93
C ILE A 24 -8.59 3.81 13.07
N ILE A 25 -8.66 5.11 12.80
CA ILE A 25 -8.57 6.12 13.87
C ILE A 25 -9.92 6.76 14.18
N HIS A 26 -10.78 7.00 13.18
CA HIS A 26 -12.04 7.70 13.42
C HIS A 26 -13.08 6.84 14.17
N ASP A 27 -13.19 5.55 13.86
CA ASP A 27 -14.24 4.68 14.42
C ASP A 27 -13.75 3.74 15.54
N TYR A 28 -12.48 3.78 15.93
CA TYR A 28 -11.91 2.86 16.91
C TYR A 28 -11.18 3.55 18.07
N TYR A 29 -11.56 3.18 19.29
CA TYR A 29 -10.89 3.57 20.53
C TYR A 29 -10.00 2.43 21.04
N TYR A 30 -8.69 2.63 20.98
CA TYR A 30 -7.71 1.66 21.49
C TYR A 30 -7.41 1.91 22.97
N LYS A 31 -7.59 0.90 23.81
CA LYS A 31 -7.28 1.00 25.26
C LYS A 31 -5.78 1.04 25.54
N THR A 32 -4.97 0.46 24.64
CA THR A 32 -3.51 0.41 24.79
C THR A 32 -2.80 0.65 23.46
N ARG A 33 -1.58 1.17 23.53
CA ARG A 33 -0.70 1.34 22.35
C ARG A 33 -0.45 0.01 21.62
N LYS A 34 -0.36 -1.10 22.37
CA LYS A 34 -0.15 -2.44 21.79
C LYS A 34 -1.32 -2.87 20.90
N GLN A 35 -2.56 -2.56 21.29
CA GLN A 35 -3.74 -2.83 20.46
C GLN A 35 -3.75 -1.98 19.20
N ALA A 36 -3.46 -0.69 19.31
CA ALA A 36 -3.36 0.21 18.16
C ALA A 36 -2.28 -0.26 17.17
N ASN A 37 -1.11 -0.65 17.66
CA ASN A 37 -0.03 -1.17 16.83
C ASN A 37 -0.41 -2.47 16.12
N LYS A 38 -1.12 -3.38 16.79
CA LYS A 38 -1.61 -4.61 16.16
C LYS A 38 -2.61 -4.30 15.04
N ALA A 39 -3.59 -3.43 15.30
CA ALA A 39 -4.57 -3.03 14.31
C ALA A 39 -3.94 -2.32 13.11
N LEU A 40 -2.94 -1.46 13.36
CA LEU A 40 -2.16 -0.79 12.32
C LEU A 40 -1.41 -1.81 11.45
N PHE A 41 -0.72 -2.76 12.07
CA PHE A 41 0.01 -3.81 11.36
C PHE A 41 -0.93 -4.67 10.51
N GLU A 42 -2.03 -5.13 11.10
CA GLU A 42 -3.04 -5.94 10.43
C GLU A 42 -3.65 -5.21 9.23
N TYR A 43 -3.95 -3.93 9.39
CA TYR A 43 -4.46 -3.11 8.30
C TYR A 43 -3.44 -2.97 7.17
N ILE A 44 -2.16 -2.71 7.45
CA ILE A 44 -1.15 -2.52 6.41
C ILE A 44 -0.89 -3.85 5.69
N GLU A 45 -0.58 -4.91 6.44
CA GLU A 45 -0.11 -6.17 5.87
C GLU A 45 -1.23 -7.01 5.28
N ILE A 46 -2.39 -7.08 5.95
CA ILE A 46 -3.47 -7.96 5.49
C ILE A 46 -4.39 -7.19 4.56
N TYR A 47 -4.89 -6.04 4.99
CA TYR A 47 -5.90 -5.33 4.21
C TYR A 47 -5.29 -4.51 3.06
N TYR A 48 -4.38 -3.58 3.35
CA TYR A 48 -3.88 -2.62 2.36
C TYR A 48 -3.03 -3.31 1.28
N ASN A 49 -2.05 -4.13 1.67
CA ASN A 49 -1.14 -4.75 0.70
C ASN A 49 -1.79 -5.89 -0.10
N ARG A 50 -2.64 -6.71 0.52
CA ARG A 50 -3.11 -7.98 -0.06
C ARG A 50 -4.54 -7.93 -0.58
N ILE A 51 -5.43 -7.18 0.08
CA ILE A 51 -6.88 -7.17 -0.23
C ILE A 51 -7.30 -5.92 -0.99
N ARG A 52 -6.82 -4.74 -0.60
CA ARG A 52 -7.27 -3.46 -1.16
C ARG A 52 -6.88 -3.36 -2.62
N ARG A 53 -7.88 -3.11 -3.47
CA ARG A 53 -7.69 -2.90 -4.90
C ARG A 53 -7.48 -1.43 -5.20
N HIS A 54 -6.52 -1.15 -6.08
CA HIS A 54 -6.18 0.21 -6.48
C HIS A 54 -6.54 0.41 -7.95
N SER A 55 -7.31 1.46 -8.26
CA SER A 55 -7.69 1.79 -9.64
C SER A 55 -6.46 2.03 -10.53
N VAL A 56 -5.42 2.67 -9.98
CA VAL A 56 -4.16 2.92 -10.68
C VAL A 56 -3.40 1.63 -11.04
N ASN A 57 -3.59 0.55 -10.27
CA ASN A 57 -2.96 -0.74 -10.53
C ASN A 57 -3.81 -1.62 -11.46
N GLY A 58 -4.90 -1.12 -12.05
CA GLY A 58 -5.82 -1.96 -12.83
C GLY A 58 -6.75 -2.81 -11.96
N TRP A 59 -7.12 -2.29 -10.78
CA TRP A 59 -8.04 -2.95 -9.83
C TRP A 59 -7.52 -4.25 -9.21
N VAL A 60 -6.20 -4.43 -9.13
CA VAL A 60 -5.56 -5.50 -8.35
C VAL A 60 -4.95 -4.94 -7.06
N SER A 61 -4.61 -5.84 -6.13
CA SER A 61 -3.89 -5.45 -4.91
C SER A 61 -2.43 -5.15 -5.17
N SER A 62 -1.78 -4.44 -4.24
CA SER A 62 -0.36 -4.09 -4.35
C SER A 62 0.52 -5.34 -4.45
N GLU A 63 0.25 -6.37 -3.64
CA GLU A 63 0.94 -7.66 -3.70
C GLU A 63 0.82 -8.31 -5.09
N GLN A 64 -0.40 -8.33 -5.66
CA GLN A 64 -0.64 -8.91 -6.98
C GLN A 64 0.04 -8.13 -8.09
N TYR A 65 0.02 -6.80 -8.00
CA TYR A 65 0.69 -5.93 -8.95
C TYR A 65 2.20 -6.17 -8.95
N GLU A 66 2.82 -6.27 -7.76
CA GLU A 66 4.24 -6.54 -7.60
C GLU A 66 4.62 -7.95 -8.11
N GLN A 67 3.79 -8.96 -7.84
CA GLN A 67 3.98 -10.31 -8.38
C GLN A 67 3.94 -10.30 -9.91
N GLN A 68 2.96 -9.63 -10.52
CA GLN A 68 2.86 -9.52 -11.98
C GLN A 68 4.07 -8.80 -12.57
N TYR A 69 4.54 -7.73 -11.93
CA TYR A 69 5.74 -7.00 -12.34
C TYR A 69 6.96 -7.93 -12.40
N TYR A 70 7.26 -8.67 -11.34
CA TYR A 70 8.41 -9.57 -11.31
C TYR A 70 8.28 -10.78 -12.25
N GLN A 71 7.06 -11.29 -12.46
CA GLN A 71 6.83 -12.35 -13.45
C GLN A 71 7.11 -11.85 -14.87
N ASN A 72 6.70 -10.62 -15.18
CA ASN A 72 6.95 -10.01 -16.49
C ASN A 72 8.43 -9.71 -16.70
N GLU A 73 9.15 -9.19 -15.70
CA GLU A 73 10.60 -8.97 -15.78
C GLU A 73 11.36 -10.29 -16.06
N LYS A 74 11.03 -11.36 -15.31
CA LYS A 74 11.62 -12.70 -15.56
C LYS A 74 11.29 -13.23 -16.95
N MET A 75 10.07 -13.00 -17.44
CA MET A 75 9.65 -13.43 -18.77
C MET A 75 10.37 -12.68 -19.90
N ILE A 76 10.68 -11.40 -19.69
CA ILE A 76 11.51 -10.59 -20.59
C ILE A 76 12.94 -11.10 -20.59
N GLU A 77 13.50 -11.38 -19.43
CA GLU A 77 14.87 -11.88 -19.29
C GLU A 77 15.04 -13.24 -20.02
N VAL A 78 14.09 -14.18 -19.84
CA VAL A 78 14.08 -15.49 -20.51
C VAL A 78 13.88 -15.40 -22.03
N ARG A 79 13.22 -14.36 -22.54
CA ARG A 79 13.03 -14.16 -23.99
C ARG A 79 14.22 -13.51 -24.70
N THR A 80 15.16 -12.97 -23.93
CA THR A 80 16.30 -12.21 -24.47
C THR A 80 17.60 -13.04 -24.50
N VAL A 81 17.58 -14.26 -23.95
CA VAL A 81 18.60 -15.32 -24.09
C VAL A 81 18.20 -16.35 -25.13
#